data_AF-A0A1I5GUP7-F1
#
_entry.id   AF-A0A1I5GUP7-F1
#
_cell.length_a   1.000
_cell.length_b   1.000
_cell.length_c   1.000
_cell.angle_alpha   90.00
_cell.angle_beta   90.00
_cell.angle_gamma   90.00
#
_symmetry.space_group_name_H-M   'P 1'
#
loop_
_entity.id
_entity.type
_entity.pdbx_description
1 polymer ?
#
loop_
_entity_poly.entity_id
_entity_poly.type
_entity_poly.pdbx_seq_one_letter_code
_entity_poly.pdbx_strand_id
1 'polypeptide(L)'
;MDKLEKMDMMDKILREFEDLRNSQTSVLKKISKIEADNINLGVKLLEEKLTDIFFAVDTNLNLVSELEEQFQEYRDKFYKDNNIGAMQAERE
;
A
#
# COMPACT_ATOMS: atom_id res chain seq x y z
N MET A 1 -1.67 -18.58 -17.24
CA MET A 1 -0.55 -18.46 -16.31
C MET A 1 -0.37 -19.78 -15.59
N ASP A 2 0.83 -20.35 -15.67
CA ASP A 2 1.22 -21.49 -14.85
C ASP A 2 1.29 -21.10 -13.36
N LYS A 3 1.53 -22.07 -12.47
CA LYS A 3 1.53 -21.82 -11.02
C LYS A 3 2.67 -20.89 -10.59
N LEU A 4 3.81 -20.92 -11.28
CA LEU A 4 4.97 -20.09 -10.98
C LEU A 4 4.76 -18.66 -11.51
N GLU A 5 4.23 -18.51 -12.72
CA GLU A 5 3.82 -17.22 -13.26
C GLU A 5 2.76 -16.53 -12.39
N LYS A 6 1.82 -17.31 -11.82
CA LYS A 6 0.86 -16.79 -10.85
C LYS A 6 1.53 -16.31 -9.56
N MET A 7 2.52 -17.04 -9.05
CA MET A 7 3.28 -16.64 -7.87
C MET A 7 4.06 -15.35 -8.11
N ASP A 8 4.77 -15.26 -9.23
CA ASP A 8 5.53 -14.05 -9.59
C ASP A 8 4.62 -12.83 -9.72
N MET A 9 3.41 -13.03 -10.26
CA MET A 9 2.39 -11.99 -10.34
C MET A 9 1.88 -11.58 -8.95
N MET A 10 1.64 -12.52 -8.04
CA MET A 10 1.24 -12.21 -6.66
C MET A 10 2.34 -11.44 -5.93
N ASP A 11 3.60 -11.86 -6.04
CA ASP A 11 4.75 -11.17 -5.45
C ASP A 11 4.94 -9.78 -6.04
N LYS A 12 4.68 -9.61 -7.34
CA LYS A 12 4.64 -8.29 -7.97
C LYS A 12 3.55 -7.41 -7.37
N ILE A 13 2.32 -7.91 -7.24
CA ILE A 13 1.20 -7.16 -6.67
C ILE A 13 1.51 -6.72 -5.22
N LEU A 14 2.13 -7.58 -4.40
CA LEU A 14 2.55 -7.21 -3.04
C LEU A 14 3.56 -6.06 -3.02
N ARG A 15 4.52 -6.04 -3.95
CA ARG A 15 5.45 -4.89 -4.09
C ARG A 15 4.72 -3.60 -4.48
N GLU A 16 3.73 -3.69 -5.36
CA GLU A 16 2.91 -2.52 -5.73
C GLU A 16 2.06 -2.01 -4.55
N PHE A 17 1.60 -2.89 -3.65
CA PHE A 17 0.92 -2.47 -2.41
C PHE A 17 1.87 -1.71 -1.48
N GLU A 18 3.10 -2.21 -1.29
CA GLU A 18 4.12 -1.51 -0.51
C GLU A 18 4.44 -0.13 -1.10
N ASP A 19 4.60 -0.04 -2.42
CA ASP A 19 4.85 1.23 -3.12
C ASP A 19 3.66 2.20 -3.00
N LEU A 20 2.43 1.69 -3.04
CA LEU A 20 1.22 2.49 -2.83
C LEU A 20 1.16 3.05 -1.40
N ARG A 21 1.43 2.23 -0.38
CA ARG A 21 1.50 2.64 1.03
C ARG A 21 2.57 3.72 1.25
N ASN A 22 3.74 3.54 0.66
CA ASN A 22 4.84 4.51 0.69
C ASN A 22 4.42 5.85 0.04
N SER A 23 3.72 5.78 -1.08
CA SER A 23 3.20 6.95 -1.79
C SER A 23 2.15 7.72 -0.97
N GLN A 24 1.19 7.02 -0.34
CA GLN A 24 0.20 7.63 0.54
C GLN A 24 0.84 8.28 1.78
N THR A 25 1.84 7.62 2.38
CA THR A 25 2.63 8.20 3.49
C THR A 25 3.33 9.49 3.07
N SER A 26 3.87 9.54 1.84
CA SER A 26 4.47 10.76 1.27
C SER A 26 3.44 11.87 1.08
N VAL A 27 2.23 11.53 0.66
CA VAL A 27 1.11 12.49 0.55
C VAL A 27 0.74 13.07 1.91
N LEU A 28 0.58 12.23 2.95
CA LEU A 28 0.30 12.71 4.32
C LEU A 28 1.38 13.71 4.81
N LYS A 29 2.66 13.39 4.62
CA LYS A 29 3.77 14.30 4.96
C LYS A 29 3.68 15.65 4.24
N LYS A 30 3.28 15.64 2.95
CA LYS A 30 3.09 16.87 2.18
C LYS A 30 1.90 17.68 2.70
N ILE A 31 0.79 17.03 3.04
CA ILE A 31 -0.37 17.69 3.64
C ILE A 31 0.03 18.39 4.94
N SER A 32 0.69 17.68 5.86
CA SER A 32 1.16 18.26 7.12
C SER A 32 2.13 19.43 6.93
N LYS A 33 2.95 19.41 5.88
CA LYS A 33 3.82 20.55 5.55
C LYS A 33 3.00 21.77 5.09
N ILE A 34 1.99 21.56 4.24
CA ILE A 34 1.11 22.65 3.80
C ILE A 34 0.31 23.21 4.98
N GLU A 35 -0.16 22.36 5.91
CA GLU A 35 -0.81 22.80 7.14
C GLU A 35 0.12 23.67 7.99
N ALA A 36 1.38 23.25 8.16
CA ALA A 36 2.38 24.02 8.90
C ALA A 36 2.67 25.39 8.25
N ASP A 37 2.76 25.45 6.92
CA ASP A 37 2.90 26.70 6.19
C ASP A 37 1.64 27.58 6.36
N ASN A 38 0.45 26.97 6.36
CA ASN A 38 -0.82 27.67 6.53
C ASN A 38 -1.03 28.27 7.93
N ILE A 39 -0.37 27.76 8.98
CA ILE A 39 -0.39 28.40 10.31
C ILE A 39 0.08 29.87 10.22
N ASN A 40 1.09 30.14 9.40
CA ASN A 40 1.59 31.50 9.20
C ASN A 40 0.68 32.33 8.29
N LEU A 41 -0.02 31.68 7.35
CA LEU A 41 -0.88 32.34 6.37
C LEU A 41 -2.29 32.64 6.89
N GLY A 42 -2.81 31.81 7.80
CA GLY A 42 -4.12 32.00 8.45
C GLY A 42 -5.33 31.82 7.52
N VAL A 43 -5.21 31.02 6.44
CA VAL A 43 -6.31 30.81 5.50
C VAL A 43 -7.21 29.68 5.99
N LYS A 44 -8.40 30.05 6.49
CA LYS A 44 -9.41 29.11 7.01
C LYS A 44 -9.82 28.01 6.02
N LEU A 45 -9.90 28.35 4.73
CA LEU A 45 -10.22 27.37 3.69
C LEU A 45 -9.21 26.22 3.68
N LEU A 46 -7.92 26.53 3.88
CA LEU A 46 -6.87 25.53 3.93
C LEU A 46 -6.91 24.75 5.24
N GLU A 47 -7.20 25.39 6.38
CA GLU A 47 -7.38 24.69 7.67
C GLU A 47 -8.46 23.60 7.56
N GLU A 48 -9.64 23.94 7.05
CA GLU A 48 -10.76 23.01 6.93
C GLU A 48 -10.47 21.92 5.89
N LYS A 49 -10.02 22.30 4.68
CA LYS A 49 -9.90 21.37 3.56
C LYS A 49 -8.68 20.46 3.65
N LEU A 50 -7.56 20.91 4.24
CA LEU A 50 -6.41 20.04 4.43
C LEU A 50 -6.69 18.95 5.46
N THR A 51 -7.45 19.26 6.51
CA THR A 51 -7.90 18.27 7.49
C THR A 51 -8.80 17.21 6.84
N ASP A 52 -9.77 17.62 6.01
CA ASP A 52 -10.62 16.69 5.25
C ASP A 52 -9.77 15.73 4.38
N ILE A 53 -8.80 16.28 3.65
CA ILE A 53 -7.91 15.52 2.76
C ILE A 53 -7.00 14.58 3.57
N PHE A 54 -6.44 15.05 4.69
CA PHE A 54 -5.60 14.24 5.58
C PHE A 54 -6.34 12.97 6.02
N PHE A 55 -7.55 13.12 6.56
CA PHE A 55 -8.35 11.99 7.02
C PHE A 55 -8.71 11.02 5.90
N ALA A 56 -9.01 11.53 4.70
CA ALA A 56 -9.31 10.69 3.54
C ALA A 56 -8.09 9.84 3.12
N VAL A 57 -6.89 10.44 3.08
CA VAL A 57 -5.66 9.73 2.73
C VAL A 57 -5.26 8.74 3.82
N ASP A 58 -5.37 9.11 5.10
CA ASP A 58 -5.07 8.24 6.24
C ASP A 58 -6.01 7.02 6.28
N THR A 59 -7.31 7.25 6.08
CA THR A 59 -8.30 6.17 5.96
C THR A 59 -7.95 5.24 4.80
N ASN A 60 -7.56 5.80 3.65
CA ASN A 60 -7.19 5.00 2.49
C ASN A 60 -5.88 4.23 2.70
N LEU A 61 -4.92 4.78 3.44
CA LEU A 61 -3.69 4.11 3.86
C LEU A 61 -3.97 2.88 4.71
N ASN A 62 -4.90 3.00 5.66
CA ASN A 62 -5.32 1.86 6.49
C ASN A 62 -6.00 0.77 5.64
N LEU A 63 -6.92 1.15 4.74
CA LEU A 63 -7.57 0.19 3.83
C LEU A 63 -6.59 -0.54 2.92
N VAL A 64 -5.59 0.18 2.38
CA VAL A 64 -4.54 -0.43 1.55
C VAL A 64 -3.69 -1.41 2.36
N SER A 65 -3.33 -1.05 3.59
CA SER A 65 -2.51 -1.90 4.47
C SER A 65 -3.25 -3.17 4.88
N GLU A 66 -4.55 -3.07 5.18
CA GLU A 66 -5.39 -4.23 5.49
C GLU A 66 -5.51 -5.17 4.28
N LEU A 67 -5.72 -4.62 3.07
CA LEU A 67 -5.81 -5.41 1.86
C LEU A 67 -4.48 -6.09 1.49
N GLU A 68 -3.35 -5.41 1.70
CA GLU A 68 -2.00 -5.97 1.52
C GLU A 68 -1.81 -7.20 2.43
N GLU A 69 -2.17 -7.10 3.72
CA GLU A 69 -2.08 -8.20 4.68
C GLU A 69 -2.96 -9.39 4.25
N GLN A 70 -4.23 -9.14 3.93
CA GLN A 70 -5.14 -10.19 3.45
C GLN A 70 -4.64 -10.86 2.17
N PHE A 71 -4.03 -10.08 1.26
CA PHE A 71 -3.48 -10.61 0.02
C PHE A 71 -2.18 -11.40 0.24
N GLN A 72 -1.36 -10.99 1.19
CA GLN A 72 -0.17 -11.74 1.63
C GLN A 72 -0.57 -13.12 2.15
N GLU A 73 -1.59 -13.20 3.01
CA GLU A 73 -2.11 -14.48 3.50
C GLU A 73 -2.63 -15.37 2.36
N TYR A 74 -3.35 -14.77 1.41
CA TYR A 74 -3.84 -15.47 0.23
C TYR A 74 -2.70 -16.05 -0.61
N ARG A 75 -1.65 -15.25 -0.86
CA ARG A 75 -0.44 -15.66 -1.60
C ARG A 75 0.29 -16.77 -0.87
N ASP A 76 0.46 -16.68 0.45
CA ASP A 76 1.15 -17.68 1.25
C ASP A 76 0.40 -19.02 1.30
N LYS A 77 -0.93 -18.96 1.34
CA LYS A 77 -1.76 -20.15 1.18
C LYS A 77 -1.57 -20.76 -0.21
N PHE A 78 -1.58 -19.95 -1.27
CA PHE A 78 -1.35 -20.44 -2.63
C PHE A 78 0.02 -21.09 -2.76
N TYR A 79 1.07 -20.51 -2.17
CA TYR A 79 2.43 -21.08 -2.16
C TYR A 79 2.47 -22.49 -1.57
N LYS A 80 1.84 -22.66 -0.39
CA LYS A 80 1.77 -23.94 0.33
C LYS A 80 0.93 -24.98 -0.43
N ASP A 81 -0.29 -24.62 -0.81
CA ASP A 81 -1.25 -25.52 -1.46
C ASP A 81 -0.73 -26.05 -2.82
N ASN A 82 0.20 -25.33 -3.45
CA ASN A 82 0.75 -25.67 -4.75
C ASN A 82 2.18 -26.22 -4.73
N ASN A 83 2.77 -26.40 -3.55
CA ASN A 83 4.15 -26.86 -3.38
C ASN A 83 5.16 -26.05 -4.23
N ILE A 84 4.96 -24.73 -4.28
CA ILE A 84 5.73 -23.83 -5.15
C ILE A 84 7.23 -23.92 -4.88
N GLY A 85 7.65 -24.06 -3.61
CA GLY A 85 9.07 -24.18 -3.27
C GLY A 85 9.77 -25.37 -3.92
N ALA A 86 9.11 -26.52 -4.01
CA ALA A 86 9.66 -27.67 -4.73
C ALA A 86 9.77 -27.39 -6.23
N MET A 87 8.74 -26.75 -6.81
CA MET A 87 8.74 -26.39 -8.24
C MET A 87 9.83 -25.37 -8.60
N GLN A 88 10.15 -24.44 -7.68
CA GLN A 88 11.23 -23.47 -7.85
C GLN A 88 12.60 -24.16 -7.77
N ALA A 89 12.81 -25.05 -6.81
CA ALA A 89 14.07 -25.79 -6.64
C ALA A 89 14.40 -26.72 -7.81
N GLU A 90 13.40 -27.24 -8.52
CA GLU A 90 13.59 -28.05 -9.73
C GLU A 90 14.00 -27.23 -10.98
N ARG A 91 13.84 -25.90 -10.94
CA ARG A 91 14.20 -24.98 -12.02
C ARG A 91 15.58 -24.32 -11.83
N GLU A 92 16.17 -24.43 -10.64
CA GLU A 92 17.54 -23.98 -10.32
C GLU A 92 18.58 -25.05 -10.69
#